data_AF-A0A316QSH2-F1
#
_entry.id   AF-A0A316QSH2-F1
#
_cell.length_a   1.000
_cell.length_b   1.000
_cell.length_c   1.000
_cell.angle_alpha   90.00
_cell.angle_beta   90.00
_cell.angle_gamma   90.00
#
_symmetry.space_group_name_H-M   'P 1'
#
loop_
_entity.id
_entity.type
_entity.pdbx_description
1 polymer ?
#
loop_
_entity_poly.entity_id
_entity_poly.type
_entity_poly.pdbx_seq_one_letter_code
_entity_poly.pdbx_strand_id
1 'polypeptide(L)'
;MISKIKKHISSTEGLAYVPVCFLVMFICLLTSIVMLYMGLMAQVQIQKRDVKLKLDNHITQYAVEAFDSIKQGENYIEAINLSKLQQTAYASLGFSASDVSYTYENGNCTMSRPTITVLSGEGFGLSATYIASFPIVWNSKTYADLEVPLTVISYYKFK
;
A
#
# COMPACT_ATOMS: atom_id res chain seq x y z
N MET A 1 57.86 43.44 4.42
CA MET A 1 57.58 42.07 3.94
C MET A 1 56.34 41.41 4.56
N ILE A 2 55.80 41.93 5.67
CA ILE A 2 54.63 41.35 6.37
C ILE A 2 53.27 41.77 5.75
N SER A 3 53.20 42.89 5.02
CA SER A 3 51.94 43.36 4.39
C SER A 3 51.51 42.55 3.15
N LYS A 4 52.45 41.92 2.44
CA LYS A 4 52.14 41.06 1.28
C LYS A 4 51.54 39.72 1.69
N ILE A 5 51.86 39.22 2.90
CA ILE A 5 51.33 37.96 3.42
C ILE A 5 49.86 38.13 3.85
N LYS A 6 49.51 39.29 4.42
CA LYS A 6 48.11 39.58 4.83
C LYS A 6 47.14 39.70 3.66
N LYS A 7 47.63 40.08 2.47
CA LYS A 7 46.82 40.20 1.24
C LYS A 7 46.54 38.84 0.57
N HIS A 8 47.33 37.81 0.85
CA HIS A 8 47.15 36.48 0.25
C HIS A 8 46.14 35.60 1.01
N ILE A 9 45.74 36.01 2.22
CA ILE A 9 44.70 35.35 3.03
C ILE A 9 43.30 35.93 2.71
N SER A 10 43.23 37.04 1.96
CA SER A 10 41.96 37.63 1.50
C SER A 10 41.69 37.32 0.02
N SER A 11 41.91 36.10 -0.44
CA SER A 11 41.35 35.65 -1.72
C SER A 11 39.86 35.34 -1.50
N THR A 12 39.03 36.37 -1.65
CA THR A 12 37.56 36.37 -1.56
C THR A 12 36.90 35.38 -2.52
N GLU A 13 37.63 34.87 -3.51
CA GLU A 13 37.12 33.97 -4.54
C GLU A 13 36.76 32.58 -3.99
N GLY A 14 37.47 32.07 -2.97
CA GLY A 14 37.18 30.76 -2.36
C GLY A 14 35.98 30.77 -1.40
N LEU A 15 35.66 31.92 -0.81
CA LEU A 15 34.55 32.10 0.13
C LEU A 15 33.18 32.10 -0.57
N ALA A 16 33.13 32.43 -1.87
CA ALA A 16 31.90 32.40 -2.67
C ALA A 16 31.42 30.97 -2.99
N TYR A 17 32.32 29.97 -2.96
CA TYR A 17 31.96 28.57 -3.21
C TYR A 17 31.30 27.89 -2.02
N VAL A 18 31.59 28.36 -0.80
CA VAL A 18 31.00 27.84 0.44
C VAL A 18 29.47 27.94 0.44
N PRO A 19 28.82 29.10 0.18
CA PRO A 19 27.36 29.19 0.13
C PRO A 19 26.75 28.41 -1.04
N VAL A 20 27.45 28.32 -2.18
CA VAL A 20 27.00 27.52 -3.33
C VAL A 20 27.00 26.02 -2.98
N CYS A 21 28.04 25.55 -2.29
CA CYS A 21 28.11 24.17 -1.78
C CYS A 21 26.96 23.87 -0.83
N PHE A 22 26.67 24.76 0.13
CA PHE A 22 25.53 24.61 1.03
C PHE A 22 24.19 24.60 0.28
N LEU A 23 24.04 25.44 -0.75
CA LEU A 23 22.84 25.47 -1.57
C LEU A 23 22.62 24.16 -2.33
N VAL A 24 23.67 23.59 -2.93
CA VAL A 24 23.59 22.28 -3.60
C VAL A 24 23.27 21.16 -2.61
N MET A 25 23.94 21.14 -1.45
CA MET A 25 23.65 20.16 -0.39
C MET A 25 22.21 20.24 0.10
N PHE A 26 21.67 21.45 0.23
CA PHE A 26 20.28 21.67 0.63
C PHE A 26 19.31 21.15 -0.44
N ILE A 27 19.57 21.40 -1.72
CA ILE A 27 18.76 20.86 -2.82
C ILE A 27 18.81 19.34 -2.84
N CYS A 28 19.99 18.73 -2.67
CA CYS A 28 20.14 17.27 -2.58
C CYS A 28 19.35 16.68 -1.40
N LEU A 29 19.33 17.37 -0.25
CA LEU A 29 18.56 16.94 0.91
C LEU A 29 17.05 17.01 0.63
N LEU A 30 16.57 18.08 0.00
CA LEU A 30 15.17 18.20 -0.40
C LEU A 30 14.76 17.13 -1.40
N THR A 31 15.56 16.88 -2.44
CA THR A 31 15.23 15.86 -3.45
C THR A 31 15.24 14.45 -2.86
N SER A 32 16.14 14.15 -1.93
CA SER A 32 16.16 12.88 -1.21
C SER A 32 14.87 12.63 -0.43
N ILE A 33 14.35 13.65 0.27
CA ILE A 33 13.07 13.55 1.00
C ILE A 33 11.91 13.28 0.04
N VAL A 34 11.87 13.98 -1.11
CA VAL A 34 10.82 13.79 -2.10
C VAL A 34 10.87 12.40 -2.72
N MET A 35 12.07 11.87 -3.02
CA MET A 35 12.24 10.50 -3.51
C MET A 35 11.76 9.47 -2.50
N LEU A 36 12.09 9.65 -1.21
CA LEU A 36 11.63 8.76 -0.14
C LEU A 36 10.10 8.73 -0.07
N TYR A 37 9.45 9.89 -0.11
CA TYR A 37 7.99 9.99 -0.10
C TYR A 37 7.34 9.29 -1.31
N MET A 38 7.87 9.52 -2.51
CA MET A 38 7.38 8.86 -3.72
C MET A 38 7.54 7.33 -3.64
N GLY A 39 8.66 6.85 -3.09
CA GLY A 39 8.89 5.41 -2.89
C GLY A 39 7.86 4.77 -1.96
N LEU A 40 7.58 5.40 -0.80
CA LEU A 40 6.58 4.93 0.14
C LEU A 40 5.18 4.93 -0.48
N MET A 41 4.80 6.01 -1.17
CA MET A 41 3.50 6.09 -1.84
C MET A 41 3.35 5.04 -2.95
N ALA A 42 4.42 4.75 -3.70
CA ALA A 42 4.41 3.69 -4.70
C ALA A 42 4.15 2.32 -4.07
N GLN A 43 4.78 2.01 -2.93
CA GLN A 43 4.54 0.77 -2.20
C GLN A 43 3.08 0.64 -1.73
N VAL A 44 2.53 1.70 -1.12
CA VAL A 44 1.13 1.75 -0.68
C VAL A 44 0.17 1.52 -1.85
N GLN A 45 0.42 2.16 -3.00
CA GLN A 45 -0.44 2.00 -4.19
C GLN A 45 -0.36 0.58 -4.78
N ILE A 46 0.83 -0.03 -4.80
CA ILE A 46 1.01 -1.41 -5.28
C ILE A 46 0.24 -2.37 -4.38
N GLN A 47 0.37 -2.24 -3.05
CA GLN A 47 -0.35 -3.09 -2.12
C GLN A 47 -1.87 -2.91 -2.25
N LYS A 48 -2.36 -1.67 -2.32
CA LYS A 48 -3.79 -1.39 -2.52
C LYS A 48 -4.30 -2.03 -3.82
N ARG A 49 -3.50 -1.99 -4.89
CA ARG A 49 -3.83 -2.62 -6.18
C ARG A 49 -3.86 -4.15 -6.08
N ASP A 50 -2.89 -4.76 -5.41
CA ASP A 50 -2.85 -6.22 -5.21
C ASP A 50 -4.07 -6.73 -4.44
N VAL A 51 -4.38 -6.10 -3.30
CA VAL A 51 -5.57 -6.45 -2.50
C VAL A 51 -6.85 -6.26 -3.32
N LYS A 52 -6.93 -5.16 -4.08
CA LYS A 52 -8.07 -4.93 -4.97
C LYS A 52 -8.21 -6.01 -6.04
N LEU A 53 -7.13 -6.40 -6.69
CA LEU A 53 -7.15 -7.44 -7.71
C LEU A 53 -7.59 -8.80 -7.14
N LYS A 54 -7.12 -9.16 -5.94
CA LYS A 54 -7.55 -10.38 -5.25
C LYS A 54 -9.04 -10.35 -4.93
N LEU A 55 -9.55 -9.21 -4.44
CA LEU A 55 -10.96 -9.03 -4.14
C LEU A 55 -11.83 -9.05 -5.40
N ASP A 56 -11.41 -8.34 -6.46
CA ASP A 56 -12.11 -8.29 -7.76
C ASP A 56 -12.16 -9.69 -8.39
N ASN A 57 -11.06 -10.44 -8.37
CA ASN A 57 -11.03 -11.82 -8.85
C ASN A 57 -11.96 -12.74 -8.03
N HIS A 58 -11.94 -12.62 -6.71
CA HIS A 58 -12.82 -13.42 -5.84
C HIS A 58 -14.30 -13.14 -6.12
N ILE A 59 -14.69 -11.87 -6.18
CA ILE A 59 -16.07 -11.47 -6.47
C ILE A 59 -16.49 -11.93 -7.87
N THR A 60 -15.59 -11.86 -8.86
CA THR A 60 -15.88 -12.32 -10.22
C THR A 60 -16.10 -13.83 -10.28
N GLN A 61 -15.24 -14.62 -9.62
CA GLN A 61 -15.41 -16.07 -9.55
C GLN A 61 -16.72 -16.46 -8.87
N TYR A 62 -17.05 -15.79 -7.76
CA TYR A 62 -18.31 -15.99 -7.07
C TYR A 62 -19.52 -15.62 -7.94
N ALA A 63 -19.44 -14.53 -8.72
CA ALA A 63 -20.50 -14.14 -9.64
C ALA A 63 -20.77 -15.21 -10.70
N VAL A 64 -19.72 -15.84 -11.22
CA VAL A 64 -19.84 -16.94 -12.19
C VAL A 64 -20.49 -18.16 -11.54
N GLU A 65 -20.02 -18.58 -10.36
CA GLU A 65 -20.59 -19.72 -9.61
C GLU A 65 -22.09 -19.50 -9.32
N ALA A 66 -22.44 -18.33 -8.79
CA ALA A 66 -23.83 -17.98 -8.50
C ALA A 66 -24.71 -17.96 -9.76
N PHE A 67 -24.20 -17.43 -10.88
CA PHE A 67 -24.95 -17.38 -12.13
C PHE A 67 -25.16 -18.77 -12.74
N ASP A 68 -24.14 -19.63 -12.71
CA ASP A 68 -24.24 -21.01 -13.19
C ASP A 68 -25.21 -21.84 -12.32
N SER A 69 -25.20 -21.65 -11.00
CA SER A 69 -26.18 -22.24 -10.07
C SER A 69 -27.62 -21.84 -10.40
N ILE A 70 -27.86 -20.53 -10.63
CA ILE A 70 -29.19 -20.03 -11.02
C ILE A 70 -29.63 -20.66 -12.35
N LYS A 71 -28.72 -20.78 -13.32
CA LYS A 71 -29.02 -21.43 -14.61
C LYS A 71 -29.36 -22.90 -14.47
N GLN A 72 -28.80 -23.59 -13.47
CA GLN A 72 -29.07 -24.98 -13.15
C GLN A 72 -30.37 -25.18 -12.34
N GLY A 73 -31.10 -24.10 -12.03
CA GLY A 73 -32.40 -24.16 -11.37
C GLY A 73 -32.33 -24.09 -9.85
N GLU A 74 -31.19 -23.74 -9.26
CA GLU A 74 -31.12 -23.42 -7.83
C GLU A 74 -31.85 -22.11 -7.52
N ASN A 75 -32.44 -22.02 -6.32
CA ASN A 75 -33.11 -20.81 -5.87
C ASN A 75 -32.11 -19.65 -5.75
N TYR A 76 -32.47 -18.48 -6.29
CA TYR A 76 -31.66 -17.25 -6.30
C TYR A 76 -31.10 -16.86 -4.91
N ILE A 77 -31.87 -17.09 -3.84
CA ILE A 77 -31.49 -16.76 -2.45
C ILE A 77 -30.43 -17.73 -1.91
N GLU A 78 -30.42 -18.99 -2.35
CA GLU A 78 -29.40 -19.96 -1.98
C GLU A 78 -28.13 -19.78 -2.82
N ALA A 79 -28.28 -19.42 -4.09
CA ALA A 79 -27.18 -19.16 -5.02
C ALA A 79 -26.32 -17.94 -4.61
N ILE A 80 -26.93 -16.90 -4.04
CA ILE A 80 -26.21 -15.71 -3.53
C ILE A 80 -26.13 -15.77 -2.00
N ASN A 81 -25.29 -16.67 -1.50
CA ASN A 81 -24.89 -16.72 -0.10
C ASN A 81 -23.80 -15.67 0.25
N LEU A 82 -24.24 -14.48 0.67
CA LEU A 82 -23.36 -13.36 1.06
C LEU A 82 -22.46 -13.67 2.27
N SER A 83 -22.90 -14.54 3.19
CA SER A 83 -22.07 -14.96 4.33
C SER A 83 -20.91 -15.85 3.89
N LYS A 84 -21.14 -16.76 2.93
CA LYS A 84 -20.09 -17.56 2.29
C LYS A 84 -19.08 -16.64 1.61
N LEU A 85 -19.54 -15.65 0.83
CA LEU A 85 -18.70 -14.66 0.16
C LEU A 85 -17.79 -13.91 1.14
N GLN A 86 -18.33 -13.46 2.28
CA GLN A 86 -17.54 -12.78 3.30
C GLN A 86 -16.48 -13.71 3.92
N GLN A 87 -16.85 -14.97 4.22
CA GLN A 87 -15.95 -15.92 4.88
C GLN A 87 -14.82 -16.37 3.95
N THR A 88 -15.12 -16.62 2.68
CA THR A 88 -14.12 -17.04 1.69
C THR A 88 -13.17 -15.92 1.29
N ALA A 89 -13.58 -14.67 1.41
CA ALA A 89 -12.75 -13.52 1.09
C ALA A 89 -11.49 -13.42 1.98
N TYR A 90 -11.55 -13.87 3.24
CA TYR A 90 -10.36 -13.94 4.10
C TYR A 90 -9.29 -14.87 3.51
N ALA A 91 -9.71 -16.06 3.07
CA ALA A 91 -8.81 -17.03 2.45
C ALA A 91 -8.24 -16.51 1.13
N SER A 92 -9.04 -15.81 0.31
CA SER A 92 -8.56 -15.17 -0.93
C SER A 92 -7.53 -14.07 -0.69
N LEU A 93 -7.56 -13.43 0.49
CA LEU A 93 -6.55 -12.46 0.92
C LEU A 93 -5.32 -13.10 1.59
N GLY A 94 -5.30 -14.43 1.74
CA GLY A 94 -4.21 -15.19 2.35
C GLY A 94 -4.33 -15.41 3.86
N PHE A 95 -5.47 -15.08 4.47
CA PHE A 95 -5.70 -15.24 5.90
C PHE A 95 -6.38 -16.58 6.23
N SER A 96 -5.82 -17.29 7.19
CA SER A 96 -6.46 -18.40 7.88
C SER A 96 -7.48 -17.91 8.92
N ALA A 97 -8.27 -18.83 9.49
CA ALA A 97 -9.30 -18.49 10.48
C ALA A 97 -8.73 -17.80 11.73
N SER A 98 -7.49 -18.10 12.13
CA SER A 98 -6.83 -17.59 13.34
C SER A 98 -5.82 -16.47 13.08
N ASP A 99 -5.51 -16.16 11.83
CA ASP A 99 -4.45 -15.20 11.52
C ASP A 99 -4.85 -13.78 11.95
N VAL A 100 -3.91 -13.10 12.60
CA VAL A 100 -4.05 -11.70 13.04
C VAL A 100 -3.38 -10.72 12.06
N SER A 101 -2.41 -11.21 11.29
CA SER A 101 -1.68 -10.45 10.28
C SER A 101 -1.11 -11.38 9.21
N TYR A 102 -0.95 -10.85 8.01
CA TYR A 102 -0.33 -11.53 6.87
C TYR A 102 0.89 -10.73 6.42
N THR A 103 2.07 -11.33 6.49
CA THR A 103 3.30 -10.72 5.96
C THR A 103 3.51 -11.20 4.53
N TYR A 104 3.68 -10.25 3.61
CA TYR A 104 3.95 -10.57 2.22
C TYR A 104 5.33 -11.24 2.09
N GLU A 105 5.46 -12.20 1.17
CA GLU A 105 6.68 -13.02 0.99
C GLU A 105 7.94 -12.19 0.76
N ASN A 106 7.80 -10.99 0.18
CA ASN A 106 8.91 -10.07 -0.03
C ASN A 106 9.38 -9.34 1.24
N GLY A 107 8.72 -9.54 2.38
CA GLY A 107 9.05 -8.90 3.66
C GLY A 107 8.79 -7.39 3.72
N ASN A 108 8.26 -6.80 2.64
CA ASN A 108 8.14 -5.34 2.50
C ASN A 108 6.86 -4.79 3.14
N CYS A 109 5.89 -5.64 3.46
CA CYS A 109 4.63 -5.20 4.02
C CYS A 109 3.97 -6.29 4.87
N THR A 110 3.43 -5.87 6.01
CA THR A 110 2.55 -6.69 6.84
C THR A 110 1.16 -6.07 6.83
N MET A 111 0.17 -6.88 6.47
CA MET A 111 -1.24 -6.50 6.43
C MET A 111 -1.91 -7.02 7.71
N SER A 112 -2.59 -6.16 8.46
CA SER A 112 -3.45 -6.62 9.57
C SER A 112 -4.65 -7.40 9.03
N ARG A 113 -5.24 -8.27 9.85
CA ARG A 113 -6.49 -8.93 9.47
C ARG A 113 -7.54 -7.88 9.06
N PRO A 114 -8.09 -7.95 7.83
CA PRO A 114 -9.04 -6.97 7.36
C PRO A 114 -10.40 -7.13 8.04
N THR A 115 -11.08 -6.03 8.31
CA THR A 115 -12.52 -6.04 8.59
C THR A 115 -13.26 -6.07 7.26
N ILE A 116 -13.90 -7.20 6.94
CA ILE A 116 -14.66 -7.39 5.70
C ILE A 116 -16.14 -7.09 5.96
N THR A 117 -16.69 -6.13 5.22
CA THR A 117 -18.11 -5.75 5.23
C THR A 117 -18.73 -6.08 3.89
N VAL A 118 -19.89 -6.75 3.89
CA VAL A 118 -20.65 -7.02 2.67
C VAL A 118 -21.42 -5.78 2.25
N LEU A 119 -21.41 -5.50 0.96
CA LEU A 119 -22.21 -4.45 0.33
C LEU A 119 -23.31 -5.12 -0.49
N SER A 120 -24.57 -4.77 -0.24
CA SER A 120 -25.73 -5.32 -0.93
C SER A 120 -26.66 -4.21 -1.42
N GLY A 121 -27.24 -4.37 -2.62
CA GLY A 121 -28.13 -3.39 -3.25
C GLY A 121 -28.58 -3.90 -4.63
N GLU A 122 -28.30 -3.14 -5.69
CA GLU A 122 -28.48 -3.58 -7.10
C GLU A 122 -27.40 -4.59 -7.55
N GLY A 123 -26.84 -5.36 -6.63
CA GLY A 123 -25.60 -6.10 -6.79
C GLY A 123 -25.08 -6.63 -5.46
N PHE A 124 -23.85 -7.15 -5.49
CA PHE A 124 -23.13 -7.56 -4.29
C PHE A 124 -21.67 -7.12 -4.38
N GLY A 125 -21.09 -6.80 -3.23
CA GLY A 125 -19.71 -6.34 -3.13
C GLY A 125 -19.11 -6.61 -1.77
N LEU A 126 -17.83 -6.33 -1.65
CA LEU A 126 -17.07 -6.41 -0.41
C LEU A 126 -16.28 -5.12 -0.20
N SER A 127 -16.30 -4.63 1.03
CA SER A 127 -15.38 -3.62 1.53
C SER A 127 -14.42 -4.27 2.52
N ALA A 128 -13.13 -4.15 2.27
CA ALA A 128 -12.07 -4.61 3.16
C ALA A 128 -11.34 -3.39 3.74
N THR A 129 -11.37 -3.24 5.06
CA THR A 129 -10.63 -2.19 5.78
C THR A 129 -9.54 -2.81 6.66
N TYR A 130 -8.31 -2.35 6.53
CA TYR A 130 -7.14 -2.93 7.20
C TYR A 130 -6.04 -1.90 7.41
N ILE A 131 -5.04 -2.25 8.22
CA ILE A 131 -3.82 -1.46 8.41
C ILE A 131 -2.69 -2.16 7.64
N ALA A 132 -2.02 -1.40 6.79
CA ALA A 132 -0.78 -1.82 6.15
C ALA A 132 0.42 -1.26 6.92
N SER A 133 1.31 -2.14 7.36
CA SER A 133 2.55 -1.78 8.03
C SER A 133 3.73 -2.02 7.08
N PHE A 134 4.48 -0.95 6.81
CA PHE A 134 5.68 -0.98 5.97
C PHE A 134 6.92 -0.75 6.84
N PRO A 135 7.80 -1.75 7.00
CA PRO A 135 9.02 -1.57 7.78
C PRO A 135 10.02 -0.67 7.06
N ILE A 136 10.46 0.39 7.74
CA ILE A 136 11.53 1.28 7.29
C ILE A 136 12.86 0.64 7.70
N VAL A 137 13.44 -0.11 6.77
CA VAL A 137 14.71 -0.82 6.97
C VAL A 137 15.86 0.01 6.41
N TRP A 138 16.89 0.24 7.23
CA TRP A 138 18.15 0.84 6.81
C TRP A 138 19.30 -0.02 7.33
N ASN A 139 20.29 -0.34 6.48
CA ASN A 139 21.42 -1.19 6.89
C ASN A 139 21.00 -2.49 7.62
N SER A 140 19.98 -3.17 7.09
CA SER A 140 19.43 -4.42 7.64
C SER A 140 18.84 -4.32 9.07
N LYS A 141 18.58 -3.10 9.56
CA LYS A 141 17.86 -2.86 10.81
C LYS A 141 16.56 -2.11 10.53
N THR A 142 15.46 -2.56 11.15
CA THR A 142 14.18 -1.84 11.14
C THR A 142 14.25 -0.70 12.14
N TYR A 143 13.99 0.54 11.70
CA TYR A 143 14.02 1.72 12.57
C TYR A 143 12.63 2.18 12.98
N ALA A 144 11.64 1.99 12.10
CA ALA A 144 10.26 2.38 12.33
C ALA A 144 9.36 1.60 11.38
N ASP A 145 8.08 1.50 11.73
CA ASP A 145 7.05 0.94 10.87
C ASP A 145 6.08 2.06 10.48
N LEU A 146 5.84 2.21 9.18
CA LEU A 146 4.82 3.13 8.68
C LEU A 146 3.48 2.39 8.63
N GLU A 147 2.54 2.81 9.47
CA GLU A 147 1.18 2.26 9.49
C GLU A 147 0.22 3.14 8.69
N VAL A 148 -0.44 2.53 7.69
CA VAL A 148 -1.38 3.22 6.81
C VAL A 148 -2.74 2.50 6.86
N PRO A 149 -3.81 3.15 7.36
CA PRO A 149 -5.15 2.60 7.27
C PRO A 149 -5.64 2.66 5.81
N LEU A 150 -6.07 1.53 5.28
CA LEU A 150 -6.53 1.38 3.91
C LEU A 150 -7.93 0.77 3.88
N THR A 151 -8.76 1.33 3.00
CA THR A 151 -10.06 0.75 2.64
C THR A 151 -10.07 0.46 1.14
N VAL A 152 -10.41 -0.78 0.80
CA VAL A 152 -10.56 -1.28 -0.57
C VAL A 152 -12.00 -1.75 -0.75
N ILE A 153 -12.62 -1.32 -1.85
CA ILE A 153 -13.99 -1.68 -2.18
C ILE A 153 -13.98 -2.34 -3.55
N SER A 154 -14.67 -3.48 -3.63
CA SER A 154 -14.98 -4.17 -4.87
C SER A 154 -16.48 -4.44 -4.93
N TYR A 155 -17.10 -4.21 -6.09
CA TYR A 155 -18.56 -4.28 -6.24
C TYR A 155 -18.93 -4.83 -7.62
N TYR A 156 -19.78 -5.84 -7.63
CA TYR A 156 -20.40 -6.39 -8.83
C TYR A 156 -21.84 -5.92 -8.91
N LYS A 157 -22.19 -5.25 -10.02
CA LYS A 157 -23.54 -4.75 -10.27
C LYS A 157 -24.30 -5.73 -11.17
N PHE A 158 -25.53 -6.08 -10.78
CA PHE A 158 -26.43 -6.82 -11.67
C PHE A 158 -26.84 -5.91 -12.83
N LYS A 159 -26.71 -6.41 -14.06
CA LYS A 159 -27.06 -5.69 -15.29
C LYS A 159 -28.49 -6.00 -15.70
#